data_AF-A0AA35XKN5-F1
#
_entry.id   AF-A0AA35XKN5-F1
#
_cell.length_a   1.000
_cell.length_b   1.000
_cell.length_c   1.000
_cell.angle_alpha   90.00
_cell.angle_beta   90.00
_cell.angle_gamma   90.00
#
_symmetry.space_group_name_H-M   'P 1'
#
loop_
_entity.id
_entity.type
_entity.pdbx_description
1 polymer ?
#
loop_
_entity_poly.entity_id
_entity_poly.type
_entity_poly.pdbx_seq_one_letter_code
_entity_poly.pdbx_strand_id
1 'polypeptide(L)'
;MEKLATSLHDILDPQPPPRNKPFVPVSLKLSVLHDVARGLSFLHSHSPPIIHRDLSARNVLLNEGMVAKIADLGMARILPSLRASTMTKAPGASIYMPPEALEDESRYDITIDIFSLGVLAIFTLSQMFPKPLAPTYMDRSRRIVGRTELERRGNYMQEVMRQFREGHSLVQMIQRCLNNIIEERPTIQQVMGLLEDARAEVEDGEYDVNKLSLAQLLQSRNLSIQQQRIQIDQQQQQIRQNGQEICSLRSKMKH
;
A
#
# COMPACT_ATOMS: atom_id res chain seq x y z
N MET A 1 11.12 7.91 -19.83
CA MET A 1 10.19 7.61 -18.72
C MET A 1 10.82 6.50 -17.89
N GLU A 2 11.05 6.75 -16.61
CA GLU A 2 11.57 5.76 -15.68
C GLU A 2 10.59 4.57 -15.58
N LYS A 3 11.07 3.34 -15.77
CA LYS A 3 10.23 2.15 -15.84
C LYS A 3 9.79 1.79 -14.42
N LEU A 4 8.56 2.15 -14.04
CA LEU A 4 7.99 1.71 -12.77
C LEU A 4 7.73 0.20 -12.85
N ALA A 5 8.32 -0.56 -11.94
CA ALA A 5 8.51 -1.99 -12.14
C ALA A 5 7.56 -2.87 -11.32
N THR A 6 7.20 -2.48 -10.08
CA THR A 6 6.43 -3.36 -9.17
C THR A 6 5.66 -2.56 -8.12
N SER A 7 4.45 -3.02 -7.77
CA SER A 7 3.66 -2.39 -6.70
C SER A 7 4.17 -2.78 -5.31
N LEU A 8 3.96 -1.91 -4.32
CA LEU A 8 4.26 -2.19 -2.92
C LEU A 8 3.49 -3.41 -2.43
N HIS A 9 2.25 -3.59 -2.90
CA HIS A 9 1.46 -4.79 -2.68
C HIS A 9 2.22 -6.05 -3.08
N ASP A 10 2.76 -6.12 -4.30
CA ASP A 10 3.44 -7.33 -4.80
C ASP A 10 4.77 -7.60 -4.11
N ILE A 11 5.43 -6.54 -3.62
CA ILE A 11 6.66 -6.65 -2.83
C ILE A 11 6.35 -7.23 -1.43
N LEU A 12 5.21 -6.85 -0.85
CA LEU A 12 4.84 -7.19 0.52
C LEU A 12 3.73 -8.26 0.63
N ASP A 13 3.28 -8.85 -0.49
CA ASP A 13 2.06 -9.67 -0.56
C ASP A 13 2.10 -10.82 0.48
N PRO A 14 1.10 -10.92 1.37
CA PRO A 14 1.02 -11.97 2.37
C PRO A 14 0.54 -13.36 1.87
N GLN A 15 0.20 -13.54 0.60
CA GLN A 15 -0.26 -14.83 0.00
C GLN A 15 0.86 -15.91 -0.10
N PRO A 16 0.55 -17.23 -0.24
CA PRO A 16 1.43 -18.33 0.21
C PRO A 16 2.70 -18.50 -0.67
N PRO A 17 3.72 -19.23 -0.18
CA PRO A 17 5.14 -18.88 -0.30
C PRO A 17 5.72 -18.87 -1.73
N PRO A 18 6.92 -18.29 -1.91
CA PRO A 18 8.11 -19.11 -1.69
C PRO A 18 8.61 -18.98 -0.26
N ARG A 19 9.18 -20.07 0.27
CA ARG A 19 9.45 -20.33 1.71
C ARG A 19 10.29 -19.27 2.43
N ASN A 20 10.80 -18.27 1.71
CA ASN A 20 11.46 -17.09 2.25
C ASN A 20 10.73 -15.83 1.79
N LYS A 21 9.89 -15.25 2.67
CA LYS A 21 9.44 -13.86 2.47
C LYS A 21 10.69 -12.97 2.43
N PRO A 22 10.81 -12.04 1.47
CA PRO A 22 11.93 -11.10 1.50
C PRO A 22 11.82 -10.27 2.78
N PHE A 23 12.86 -10.31 3.60
CA PHE A 23 12.97 -9.40 4.73
C PHE A 23 13.02 -7.97 4.16
N VAL A 24 12.07 -7.14 4.58
CA VAL A 24 12.02 -5.74 4.21
C VAL A 24 12.43 -4.92 5.43
N PRO A 25 13.62 -4.28 5.40
CA PRO A 25 14.12 -3.47 6.49
C PRO A 25 13.15 -2.33 6.84
N VAL A 26 13.05 -2.01 8.13
CA VAL A 26 12.22 -0.90 8.63
C VAL A 26 12.63 0.43 8.00
N SER A 27 13.93 0.63 7.77
CA SER A 27 14.48 1.79 7.05
C SER A 27 13.88 1.98 5.67
N LEU A 28 13.72 0.89 4.90
CA LEU A 28 13.10 0.97 3.59
C LEU A 28 11.59 1.22 3.72
N LYS A 29 10.90 0.55 4.65
CA LYS A 29 9.47 0.80 4.91
C LYS A 29 9.21 2.28 5.21
N LEU A 30 10.05 2.90 6.05
CA LEU A 30 10.02 4.33 6.35
C LEU A 30 10.30 5.19 5.11
N SER A 31 11.28 4.82 4.29
CA SER A 31 11.57 5.51 3.03
C SER A 31 10.36 5.53 2.10
N VAL A 32 9.69 4.38 1.93
CA VAL A 32 8.49 4.24 1.10
C VAL A 32 7.36 5.13 1.64
N LEU A 33 7.10 5.11 2.95
CA LEU A 33 6.07 5.95 3.55
C LEU A 33 6.37 7.44 3.41
N HIS A 34 7.64 7.82 3.54
CA HIS A 34 8.10 9.19 3.34
C HIS A 34 7.92 9.65 1.88
N ASP A 35 8.29 8.82 0.91
CA ASP A 35 8.09 9.10 -0.52
C ASP A 35 6.59 9.24 -0.88
N VAL A 36 5.74 8.39 -0.31
CA VAL A 36 4.27 8.51 -0.44
C VAL A 36 3.78 9.82 0.18
N ALA A 37 4.23 10.18 1.39
CA ALA A 37 3.84 11.43 2.03
C ALA A 37 4.24 12.66 1.19
N ARG A 38 5.42 12.63 0.56
CA ARG A 38 5.83 13.68 -0.40
C ARG A 38 4.92 13.75 -1.61
N GLY A 39 4.52 12.60 -2.16
CA GLY A 39 3.57 12.52 -3.27
C GLY A 39 2.22 13.15 -2.92
N LEU A 40 1.68 12.83 -1.74
CA LEU A 40 0.45 13.46 -1.23
C LEU A 40 0.63 14.96 -0.99
N SER A 41 1.76 15.37 -0.41
CA SER A 41 2.04 16.79 -0.17
C SER A 41 2.05 17.58 -1.48
N PHE A 42 2.59 17.00 -2.55
CA PHE A 42 2.53 17.59 -3.88
C PHE A 42 1.08 17.76 -4.36
N LEU A 43 0.26 16.70 -4.32
CA LEU A 43 -1.15 16.76 -4.73
C LEU A 43 -1.96 17.78 -3.91
N HIS A 44 -1.81 17.76 -2.58
CA HIS A 44 -2.53 18.63 -1.66
C HIS A 44 -2.10 20.10 -1.76
N SER A 45 -0.88 20.37 -2.24
CA SER A 45 -0.37 21.75 -2.42
C SER A 45 -0.92 22.49 -3.64
N HIS A 46 -1.65 21.80 -4.53
CA HIS A 46 -2.26 22.45 -5.69
C HIS A 46 -3.33 23.45 -5.26
N SER A 47 -3.55 24.46 -6.10
CA SER A 47 -4.65 25.42 -5.94
C SER A 47 -5.56 25.33 -7.18
N PRO A 48 -6.65 24.56 -7.11
CA PRO A 48 -7.19 23.91 -5.91
C PRO A 48 -6.54 22.57 -5.55
N PRO A 49 -6.66 22.08 -4.30
CA PRO A 49 -6.04 20.81 -3.90
C PRO A 49 -6.58 19.62 -4.70
N ILE A 50 -5.67 18.69 -5.00
CA ILE A 50 -5.99 17.40 -5.64
C ILE A 50 -6.04 16.32 -4.55
N ILE A 51 -7.15 15.58 -4.46
CA ILE A 51 -7.31 14.44 -3.55
C ILE A 51 -7.12 13.15 -4.35
N HIS A 52 -6.33 12.22 -3.85
CA HIS A 52 -6.05 10.94 -4.52
C HIS A 52 -7.25 9.98 -4.49
N ARG A 53 -7.89 9.79 -3.32
CA ARG A 53 -9.09 8.95 -3.08
C ARG A 53 -8.94 7.44 -3.23
N ASP A 54 -7.86 6.95 -3.84
CA ASP A 54 -7.56 5.51 -3.91
C ASP A 54 -6.12 5.18 -3.47
N LEU A 55 -5.65 5.79 -2.38
CA LEU A 55 -4.31 5.51 -1.89
C LEU A 55 -4.27 4.10 -1.27
N SER A 56 -3.55 3.19 -1.93
CA SER A 56 -3.43 1.79 -1.51
C SER A 56 -2.06 1.23 -1.89
N ALA A 57 -1.68 0.08 -1.31
CA ALA A 57 -0.40 -0.56 -1.63
C ALA A 57 -0.28 -0.99 -3.11
N ARG A 58 -1.40 -1.16 -3.83
CA ARG A 58 -1.39 -1.44 -5.28
C ARG A 58 -1.03 -0.21 -6.11
N ASN A 59 -1.42 0.97 -5.59
CA ASN A 59 -1.20 2.27 -6.23
C ASN A 59 0.07 2.97 -5.72
N VAL A 60 0.94 2.25 -5.03
CA VAL A 60 2.30 2.70 -4.71
C VAL A 60 3.27 1.84 -5.50
N LEU A 61 3.96 2.45 -6.46
CA LEU A 61 4.90 1.77 -7.35
C LEU A 61 6.33 2.08 -6.94
N LEU A 62 7.19 1.07 -6.94
CA LEU A 62 8.62 1.22 -6.67
C LEU A 62 9.42 1.10 -7.98
N ASN A 63 10.39 1.99 -8.16
CA ASN A 63 11.38 1.90 -9.23
C ASN A 63 12.56 0.98 -8.81
N GLU A 64 13.52 0.80 -9.71
CA GLU A 64 14.73 0.00 -9.45
C GLU A 64 15.58 0.53 -8.29
N GLY A 65 15.50 1.83 -7.99
CA GLY A 65 16.17 2.47 -6.86
C GLY A 65 15.40 2.40 -5.54
N MET A 66 14.31 1.61 -5.47
CA MET A 66 13.43 1.48 -4.30
C MET A 66 12.79 2.81 -3.85
N VAL A 67 12.66 3.76 -4.78
CA VAL A 67 11.93 5.02 -4.56
C VAL A 67 10.46 4.77 -4.88
N ALA A 68 9.58 5.14 -3.95
CA ALA A 68 8.16 4.95 -4.12
C ALA A 68 7.52 6.15 -4.85
N LYS A 69 6.52 5.87 -5.69
CA LYS A 69 5.69 6.88 -6.33
C LYS A 69 4.23 6.48 -6.21
N ILE A 70 3.38 7.46 -5.94
CA ILE A 70 1.93 7.30 -6.03
C ILE A 70 1.56 7.18 -7.51
N ALA A 71 0.69 6.22 -7.82
CA ALA A 71 0.18 5.94 -9.16
C ALA A 71 -1.36 5.91 -9.15
N ASP A 72 -1.94 5.83 -10.34
CA ASP A 72 -3.39 5.77 -10.58
C ASP A 72 -4.20 6.96 -10.03
N LEU A 73 -4.15 8.07 -10.77
CA LEU A 73 -4.96 9.25 -10.53
C LEU A 73 -6.36 9.15 -11.17
N GLY A 74 -6.82 7.97 -11.61
CA GLY A 74 -8.14 7.82 -12.24
C GLY A 74 -9.30 8.22 -11.31
N MET A 75 -9.10 8.03 -10.01
CA MET A 75 -10.05 8.42 -8.96
C MET A 75 -9.77 9.78 -8.35
N ALA A 76 -8.66 10.43 -8.74
CA ALA A 76 -8.27 11.72 -8.18
C ALA A 76 -9.22 12.83 -8.59
N ARG A 77 -9.44 13.81 -7.72
CA ARG A 77 -10.38 14.94 -7.96
C ARG A 77 -9.83 16.25 -7.42
N ILE A 78 -10.15 17.34 -8.11
CA ILE A 78 -9.82 18.72 -7.73
C ILE A 78 -10.98 19.30 -6.90
N LEU A 79 -10.72 19.89 -5.73
CA LEU A 79 -11.72 20.71 -5.01
C LEU A 79 -12.02 21.99 -5.82
N PRO A 80 -13.24 22.54 -5.99
CA PRO A 80 -14.50 22.27 -5.31
C PRO A 80 -15.43 21.36 -6.13
N SER A 81 -14.94 20.72 -7.19
CA SER A 81 -15.71 19.80 -8.07
C SER A 81 -16.43 18.68 -7.30
N LEU A 82 -16.03 18.44 -6.06
CA LEU A 82 -16.63 17.49 -5.12
C LEU A 82 -18.01 17.92 -4.60
N ARG A 83 -18.39 19.20 -4.69
CA ARG A 83 -19.69 19.71 -4.24
C ARG A 83 -20.82 19.50 -5.27
N ALA A 84 -20.51 19.12 -6.51
CA ALA A 84 -21.48 18.91 -7.57
C ALA A 84 -21.81 17.42 -7.71
N SER A 85 -22.94 17.02 -7.10
CA SER A 85 -23.87 15.96 -7.50
C SER A 85 -23.37 14.92 -8.53
N THR A 86 -23.29 13.65 -8.09
CA THR A 86 -22.87 12.39 -8.78
C THR A 86 -21.46 11.88 -8.45
N MET A 87 -21.17 11.69 -7.16
CA MET A 87 -19.99 10.91 -6.75
C MET A 87 -20.30 9.40 -6.80
N THR A 88 -19.45 8.62 -7.47
CA THR A 88 -19.38 7.17 -7.27
C THR A 88 -18.95 6.91 -5.83
N LYS A 89 -19.81 6.22 -5.05
CA LYS A 89 -19.48 5.79 -3.69
C LYS A 89 -18.28 4.85 -3.72
N ALA A 90 -17.37 5.02 -2.77
CA ALA A 90 -16.26 4.08 -2.52
C ALA A 90 -15.49 3.65 -3.80
N PRO A 91 -14.94 4.59 -4.60
CA PRO A 91 -14.31 4.25 -5.88
C PRO A 91 -12.95 3.53 -5.72
N GLY A 92 -12.41 3.47 -4.50
CA GLY A 92 -11.10 2.90 -4.18
C GLY A 92 -11.14 1.61 -3.36
N ALA A 93 -9.97 1.16 -2.93
CA ALA A 93 -9.82 -0.02 -2.08
C ALA A 93 -10.40 0.20 -0.67
N SER A 94 -11.61 -0.31 -0.42
CA SER A 94 -12.42 -0.03 0.79
C SER A 94 -11.75 -0.26 2.14
N ILE A 95 -10.73 -1.12 2.21
CA ILE A 95 -9.95 -1.35 3.44
C ILE A 95 -9.13 -0.12 3.88
N TYR A 96 -8.71 0.72 2.92
CA TYR A 96 -7.92 1.94 3.14
C TYR A 96 -8.78 3.20 3.30
N MET A 97 -10.07 3.15 2.95
CA MET A 97 -10.94 4.31 3.06
C MET A 97 -11.39 4.55 4.50
N PRO A 98 -11.51 5.81 4.93
CA PRO A 98 -12.13 6.14 6.19
C PRO A 98 -13.66 5.91 6.13
N PRO A 99 -14.32 5.70 7.28
CA PRO A 99 -15.75 5.38 7.31
C PRO A 99 -16.63 6.46 6.68
N GLU A 100 -16.34 7.74 6.89
CA GLU A 100 -17.11 8.85 6.31
C GLU A 100 -17.06 8.91 4.77
N ALA A 101 -16.04 8.32 4.15
CA ALA A 101 -15.94 8.24 2.70
C ALA A 101 -16.85 7.14 2.10
N LEU A 102 -17.43 6.30 2.95
CA LEU A 102 -18.36 5.22 2.58
C LEU A 102 -19.83 5.61 2.81
N GLU A 103 -20.09 6.75 3.45
CA GLU A 103 -21.42 7.26 3.73
C GLU A 103 -22.07 7.97 2.53
N ASP A 104 -23.40 8.08 2.57
CA ASP A 104 -24.21 8.65 1.49
C ASP A 104 -23.95 10.15 1.28
N GLU A 105 -23.67 10.89 2.37
CA GLU A 105 -23.24 12.30 2.38
C GLU A 105 -21.72 12.39 2.58
N SER A 106 -20.96 11.64 1.79
CA SER A 106 -19.50 11.57 1.91
C SER A 106 -18.82 12.94 1.72
N ARG A 107 -18.10 13.37 2.75
CA ARG A 107 -17.24 14.55 2.70
C ARG A 107 -15.86 14.15 2.21
N TYR A 108 -15.57 14.45 0.95
CA TYR A 108 -14.23 14.27 0.41
C TYR A 108 -13.40 15.55 0.58
N ASP A 109 -12.41 15.50 1.46
CA ASP A 109 -11.34 16.48 1.54
C ASP A 109 -9.96 15.76 1.61
N ILE A 110 -8.89 16.54 1.76
CA ILE A 110 -7.52 16.01 1.80
C ILE A 110 -7.28 15.04 2.97
N THR A 111 -8.09 15.05 4.02
CA THR A 111 -7.93 14.21 5.21
C THR A 111 -8.25 12.74 4.95
N ILE A 112 -8.96 12.42 3.86
CA ILE A 112 -9.20 11.05 3.43
C ILE A 112 -7.90 10.37 3.05
N ASP A 113 -7.06 11.06 2.28
CA ASP A 113 -5.74 10.53 1.90
C ASP A 113 -4.84 10.36 3.14
N ILE A 114 -4.99 11.22 4.16
CA ILE A 114 -4.27 11.09 5.45
C ILE A 114 -4.68 9.80 6.17
N PHE A 115 -5.98 9.51 6.25
CA PHE A 115 -6.44 8.26 6.84
C PHE A 115 -5.93 7.05 6.06
N SER A 116 -6.03 7.08 4.72
CA SER A 116 -5.53 6.01 3.86
C SER A 116 -4.02 5.80 4.00
N LEU A 117 -3.24 6.87 4.20
CA LEU A 117 -1.81 6.78 4.49
C LEU A 117 -1.54 6.07 5.82
N GLY A 118 -2.33 6.33 6.86
CA GLY A 118 -2.23 5.61 8.13
C GLY A 118 -2.51 4.10 7.97
N VAL A 119 -3.53 3.73 7.20
CA VAL A 119 -3.82 2.31 6.91
C VAL A 119 -2.71 1.67 6.07
N LEU A 120 -2.17 2.40 5.09
CA LEU A 120 -1.03 1.99 4.29
C LEU A 120 0.22 1.76 5.15
N ALA A 121 0.47 2.61 6.15
CA ALA A 121 1.57 2.45 7.10
C ALA A 121 1.41 1.16 7.93
N ILE A 122 0.20 0.87 8.43
CA ILE A 122 -0.06 -0.41 9.13
C ILE A 122 0.25 -1.60 8.21
N PHE A 123 -0.25 -1.59 6.97
CA PHE A 123 0.05 -2.65 6.00
C PHE A 123 1.55 -2.79 5.74
N THR A 124 2.24 -1.68 5.52
CA THR A 124 3.67 -1.67 5.18
C THR A 124 4.53 -2.24 6.30
N LEU A 125 4.19 -1.91 7.55
CA LEU A 125 4.94 -2.32 8.74
C LEU A 125 4.63 -3.74 9.18
N SER A 126 3.35 -4.10 9.25
CA SER A 126 2.91 -5.44 9.65
C SER A 126 3.02 -6.48 8.53
N GLN A 127 3.05 -6.05 7.26
CA GLN A 127 2.90 -6.92 6.08
C GLN A 127 1.63 -7.77 6.12
N MET A 128 0.58 -7.25 6.75
CA MET A 128 -0.72 -7.89 6.91
C MET A 128 -1.80 -6.94 6.40
N PHE A 129 -2.83 -7.47 5.74
CA PHE A 129 -3.98 -6.66 5.34
C PHE A 129 -4.76 -6.21 6.56
N PRO A 130 -4.83 -4.90 6.87
CA PRO A 130 -5.39 -4.38 8.12
C PRO A 130 -6.92 -4.33 8.06
N LYS A 131 -7.56 -5.51 7.99
CA LYS A 131 -9.01 -5.64 7.88
C LYS A 131 -9.66 -5.15 9.18
N PRO A 132 -10.57 -4.16 9.11
CA PRO A 132 -11.16 -3.64 10.33
C PRO A 132 -12.10 -4.67 10.95
N LEU A 133 -12.07 -4.78 12.28
CA LEU A 133 -13.08 -5.50 13.06
C LEU A 133 -14.45 -4.83 12.92
N ALA A 134 -15.49 -5.51 13.42
CA ALA A 134 -16.83 -4.94 13.53
C ALA A 134 -16.79 -3.59 14.29
N PRO A 135 -17.60 -2.59 13.87
CA PRO A 135 -17.60 -1.25 14.47
C PRO A 135 -18.08 -1.25 15.92
N THR A 136 -18.72 -2.34 16.38
CA THR A 136 -19.19 -2.48 17.75
C THR A 136 -18.82 -3.83 18.35
N TYR A 137 -18.88 -3.92 19.67
CA TYR A 137 -18.80 -5.18 20.42
C TYR A 137 -19.68 -5.14 21.65
N MET A 138 -19.91 -6.33 22.22
CA MET A 138 -20.62 -6.47 23.48
C MET A 138 -19.60 -6.51 24.62
N ASP A 139 -19.68 -5.57 25.57
CA ASP A 139 -18.82 -5.56 26.75
C ASP A 139 -19.24 -6.62 27.79
N ARG A 140 -18.46 -6.75 28.87
CA ARG A 140 -18.74 -7.72 29.95
C ARG A 140 -20.10 -7.47 30.64
N SER A 141 -20.64 -6.26 30.52
CA SER A 141 -21.94 -5.85 31.07
C SER A 141 -23.08 -5.99 30.05
N ARG A 142 -22.86 -6.66 28.92
CA ARG A 142 -23.82 -6.84 27.82
C ARG A 142 -24.26 -5.54 27.13
N ARG A 143 -23.44 -4.48 27.20
CA ARG A 143 -23.71 -3.22 26.49
C ARG A 143 -23.03 -3.24 25.13
N ILE A 144 -23.67 -2.62 24.13
CA ILE A 144 -23.07 -2.41 22.81
C ILE A 144 -22.16 -1.18 22.91
N VAL A 145 -20.87 -1.38 22.65
CA VAL A 145 -19.84 -0.34 22.70
C VAL A 145 -19.24 -0.18 21.30
N GLY A 146 -19.07 1.08 20.86
CA GLY A 146 -18.41 1.41 19.60
C GLY A 146 -16.89 1.24 19.68
N ARG A 147 -16.27 0.92 18.54
CA ARG A 147 -14.82 0.91 18.37
C ARG A 147 -14.39 2.11 17.53
N THR A 148 -13.29 2.73 17.95
CA THR A 148 -12.50 3.63 17.11
C THR A 148 -11.87 2.88 15.93
N GLU A 149 -11.47 3.60 14.88
CA GLU A 149 -10.80 3.00 13.73
C GLU A 149 -9.45 2.37 14.08
N LEU A 150 -8.78 2.92 15.11
CA LEU A 150 -7.56 2.35 15.68
C LEU A 150 -7.84 1.01 16.37
N GLU A 151 -8.87 0.93 17.22
CA GLU A 151 -9.26 -0.33 17.89
C GLU A 151 -9.71 -1.39 16.88
N ARG A 152 -10.42 -0.99 15.82
CA ARG A 152 -10.82 -1.90 14.75
C ARG A 152 -9.62 -2.54 14.04
N ARG A 153 -8.45 -1.92 14.09
CA ARG A 153 -7.18 -2.43 13.51
C ARG A 153 -6.15 -2.81 14.59
N GLY A 154 -6.58 -2.98 15.83
CA GLY A 154 -5.71 -3.16 16.99
C GLY A 154 -4.72 -4.33 16.88
N ASN A 155 -5.15 -5.48 16.34
CA ASN A 155 -4.26 -6.65 16.18
C ASN A 155 -3.06 -6.35 15.26
N TYR A 156 -3.27 -5.58 14.19
CA TYR A 156 -2.21 -5.19 13.28
C TYR A 156 -1.34 -4.11 13.92
N MET A 157 -1.95 -3.18 14.64
CA MET A 157 -1.23 -2.13 15.36
C MET A 157 -0.32 -2.71 16.45
N GLN A 158 -0.72 -3.79 17.13
CA GLN A 158 0.13 -4.50 18.09
C GLN A 158 1.37 -5.08 17.40
N GLU A 159 1.24 -5.66 16.21
CA GLU A 159 2.40 -6.15 15.45
C GLU A 159 3.32 -5.02 14.96
N VAL A 160 2.75 -3.84 14.67
CA VAL A 160 3.55 -2.63 14.42
C VAL A 160 4.30 -2.21 15.68
N MET A 161 3.59 -2.04 16.81
CA MET A 161 4.18 -1.57 18.07
C MET A 161 5.30 -2.49 18.57
N ARG A 162 5.22 -3.80 18.34
CA ARG A 162 6.28 -4.76 18.71
C ARG A 162 7.63 -4.48 18.03
N GLN A 163 7.63 -3.76 16.90
CA GLN A 163 8.84 -3.41 16.13
C GLN A 163 9.51 -2.12 16.63
N PHE A 164 8.86 -1.36 17.52
CA PHE A 164 9.31 -0.02 17.90
C PHE A 164 9.30 0.15 19.42
N ARG A 165 10.07 1.13 19.92
CA ARG A 165 10.00 1.52 21.33
C ARG A 165 8.68 2.22 21.63
N GLU A 166 8.28 2.22 22.89
CA GLU A 166 7.12 3.00 23.34
C GLU A 166 7.35 4.48 23.01
N GLY A 167 6.31 5.13 22.46
CA GLY A 167 6.37 6.53 22.06
C GLY A 167 7.03 6.81 20.70
N HIS A 168 7.42 5.81 19.91
CA HIS A 168 8.04 6.03 18.59
C HIS A 168 7.18 6.89 17.66
N SER A 169 7.79 7.85 16.96
CA SER A 169 7.11 8.88 16.16
C SER A 169 6.25 8.28 15.03
N LEU A 170 6.69 7.15 14.44
CA LEU A 170 5.89 6.41 13.46
C LEU A 170 4.58 5.84 14.03
N VAL A 171 4.60 5.35 15.28
CA VAL A 171 3.41 4.84 15.96
C VAL A 171 2.43 5.98 16.21
N GLN A 172 2.93 7.12 16.69
CA GLN A 172 2.13 8.32 16.89
C GLN A 172 1.50 8.82 15.58
N MET A 173 2.27 8.83 14.49
CA MET A 173 1.79 9.21 13.15
C MET A 173 0.58 8.36 12.74
N ILE A 174 0.68 7.04 12.86
CA ILE A 174 -0.41 6.11 12.49
C ILE A 174 -1.65 6.37 13.35
N GLN A 175 -1.48 6.50 14.67
CA GLN A 175 -2.58 6.76 15.59
C GLN A 175 -3.32 8.05 15.24
N ARG A 176 -2.59 9.13 14.92
CA ARG A 176 -3.17 10.42 14.53
C ARG A 176 -3.85 10.35 13.16
N CYS A 177 -3.29 9.63 12.19
CA CYS A 177 -3.92 9.46 10.88
C CYS A 177 -5.26 8.71 10.97
N LEU A 178 -5.37 7.74 11.88
CA LEU A 178 -6.58 6.93 12.09
C LEU A 178 -7.60 7.56 13.04
N ASN A 179 -7.46 8.84 13.39
CA ASN A 179 -8.39 9.50 14.29
C ASN A 179 -9.82 9.53 13.69
N ASN A 180 -10.80 9.16 14.50
CA ASN A 180 -12.22 9.22 14.15
C ASN A 180 -12.72 10.66 14.02
N ILE A 181 -12.09 11.60 14.71
CA ILE A 181 -12.36 13.03 14.56
C ILE A 181 -11.50 13.54 13.40
N ILE A 182 -12.15 13.97 12.32
CA ILE A 182 -11.50 14.35 11.05
C ILE A 182 -10.53 15.51 11.26
N GLU A 183 -10.93 16.50 12.05
CA GLU A 183 -10.17 17.72 12.34
C GLU A 183 -8.93 17.46 13.20
N GLU A 184 -8.90 16.34 13.93
CA GLU A 184 -7.75 15.91 14.74
C GLU A 184 -6.72 15.11 13.92
N ARG A 185 -7.05 14.75 12.67
CA ARG A 185 -6.08 14.12 11.77
C ARG A 185 -4.99 15.14 11.40
N PRO A 186 -3.73 14.71 11.31
CA PRO A 186 -2.63 15.61 11.03
C PRO A 186 -2.71 16.12 9.59
N THR A 187 -2.20 17.32 9.37
CA THR A 187 -1.87 17.78 8.01
C THR A 187 -0.75 16.94 7.41
N ILE A 188 -0.64 16.92 6.08
CA ILE A 188 0.44 16.18 5.42
C ILE A 188 1.83 16.68 5.84
N GLN A 189 1.97 17.96 6.17
CA GLN A 189 3.20 18.55 6.70
C GLN A 189 3.55 17.98 8.09
N GLN A 190 2.55 17.85 8.97
CA GLN A 190 2.75 17.21 10.28
C GLN A 190 3.09 15.72 10.15
N VAL A 191 2.50 15.02 9.17
CA VAL A 191 2.87 13.63 8.88
C VAL A 191 4.31 13.52 8.41
N MET A 192 4.76 14.41 7.52
CA MET A 192 6.16 14.44 7.06
C MET A 192 7.12 14.66 8.23
N GLY A 193 6.84 15.62 9.13
CA GLY A 193 7.66 15.83 10.33
C GLY A 193 7.78 14.58 11.21
N LEU A 194 6.65 13.91 11.50
CA LEU A 194 6.68 12.66 12.29
C LEU A 194 7.43 11.52 11.58
N LEU A 195 7.44 11.50 10.24
CA LEU A 195 8.21 10.53 9.46
C LEU A 195 9.71 10.84 9.46
N GLU A 196 10.09 12.12 9.51
CA GLU A 196 11.49 12.56 9.69
C GLU A 196 11.99 12.18 11.07
N ASP A 197 11.23 12.49 12.12
CA ASP A 197 11.54 12.09 13.50
C ASP A 197 11.68 10.57 13.62
N ALA A 198 10.73 9.82 13.03
CA ALA A 198 10.77 8.36 13.00
C ALA A 198 11.99 7.77 12.27
N ARG A 199 12.53 8.48 11.27
CA ARG A 199 13.76 8.04 10.60
C ARG A 199 14.98 8.28 11.48
N ALA A 200 15.06 9.44 12.14
CA ALA A 200 16.11 9.74 13.10
C ALA A 200 16.12 8.76 14.29
N GLU A 201 14.94 8.31 14.74
CA GLU A 201 14.79 7.31 15.82
C GLU A 201 15.31 5.90 15.44
N VAL A 202 15.45 5.60 14.15
CA VAL A 202 15.97 4.32 13.64
C VAL A 202 17.48 4.38 13.34
N GLU A 203 18.07 5.57 13.27
CA GLU A 203 19.45 5.81 12.83
C GLU A 203 20.53 5.56 13.90
N ASP A 204 20.54 4.35 14.47
CA ASP A 204 21.76 3.71 14.98
C ASP A 204 22.27 2.68 13.93
N GLY A 205 22.88 3.18 12.85
CA GLY A 205 23.94 2.47 12.10
C GLY A 205 23.62 1.53 10.91
N GLU A 206 22.37 1.21 10.59
CA GLU A 206 22.07 0.09 9.65
C GLU A 206 21.32 0.46 8.35
N TYR A 207 21.13 1.75 8.06
CA TYR A 207 20.17 2.23 7.05
C TYR A 207 20.58 1.94 5.59
N ASP A 208 21.85 2.21 5.20
CA ASP A 208 22.27 2.18 3.80
C ASP A 208 22.54 0.76 3.26
N VAL A 209 23.11 -0.11 4.10
CA VAL A 209 23.45 -1.50 3.75
C VAL A 209 22.18 -2.31 3.41
N ASN A 210 21.10 -2.03 4.15
CA ASN A 210 19.81 -2.68 4.05
C ASN A 210 19.01 -2.28 2.78
N LYS A 211 19.22 -1.06 2.27
CA LYS A 211 18.56 -0.59 1.04
C LYS A 211 19.19 -1.19 -0.21
N LEU A 212 20.53 -1.27 -0.27
CA LEU A 212 21.23 -1.92 -1.38
C LEU A 212 20.96 -3.44 -1.43
N SER A 213 21.00 -4.13 -0.29
CA SER A 213 20.82 -5.59 -0.26
C SER A 213 19.43 -6.02 -0.71
N LEU A 214 18.38 -5.26 -0.34
CA LEU A 214 17.02 -5.55 -0.77
C LEU A 214 16.77 -5.18 -2.23
N ALA A 215 17.35 -4.07 -2.72
CA ALA A 215 17.31 -3.75 -4.14
C ALA A 215 17.94 -4.88 -4.98
N GLN A 216 19.10 -5.40 -4.56
CA GLN A 216 19.76 -6.54 -5.19
C GLN A 216 18.91 -7.83 -5.11
N LEU A 217 18.28 -8.10 -3.98
CA LEU A 217 17.38 -9.25 -3.79
C LEU A 217 16.16 -9.18 -4.70
N LEU A 218 15.51 -8.01 -4.78
CA LEU A 218 14.35 -7.81 -5.65
C LEU A 218 14.72 -7.84 -7.12
N GLN A 219 15.89 -7.29 -7.49
CA GLN A 219 16.41 -7.35 -8.85
C GLN A 219 16.73 -8.79 -9.25
N SER A 220 17.34 -9.58 -8.35
CA SER A 220 17.59 -11.01 -8.56
C SER A 220 16.29 -11.80 -8.71
N ARG A 221 15.28 -11.50 -7.87
CA ARG A 221 13.95 -12.12 -7.96
C ARG A 221 13.24 -11.76 -9.27
N ASN A 222 13.25 -10.49 -9.67
CA ASN A 222 12.64 -10.04 -10.92
C ASN A 222 13.29 -10.67 -12.15
N LEU A 223 14.62 -10.78 -12.15
CA LEU A 223 15.35 -11.47 -13.21
C LEU A 223 14.97 -12.96 -13.28
N SER A 224 14.85 -13.63 -12.13
CA SER A 224 14.41 -15.02 -12.06
C SER A 224 12.97 -15.20 -12.57
N ILE A 225 12.04 -14.31 -12.22
CA ILE A 225 10.67 -14.33 -12.73
C ILE A 225 10.64 -14.11 -14.25
N GLN A 226 11.45 -13.19 -14.77
CA GLN A 226 11.57 -12.99 -16.22
C GLN A 226 12.10 -14.23 -16.93
N GLN A 227 13.14 -14.88 -16.39
CA GLN A 227 13.68 -16.13 -16.93
C GLN A 227 12.64 -17.26 -16.95
N GLN A 228 11.85 -17.40 -15.88
CA GLN A 228 10.75 -18.36 -15.82
C GLN A 228 9.68 -18.09 -16.87
N ARG A 229 9.30 -16.82 -17.08
CA ARG A 229 8.33 -16.45 -18.14
C ARG A 229 8.85 -16.82 -19.53
N ILE A 230 10.11 -16.53 -19.82
CA ILE A 230 10.75 -16.89 -21.09
C ILE A 230 10.73 -18.42 -21.30
N GLN A 231 11.04 -19.20 -20.26
CA GLN A 231 10.99 -20.67 -20.34
C GLN A 231 9.57 -21.17 -20.62
N ILE A 232 8.56 -20.62 -19.95
CA ILE A 232 7.15 -20.99 -20.17
C ILE A 232 6.74 -20.69 -21.61
N ASP A 233 7.11 -19.52 -22.14
CA ASP A 233 6.77 -19.12 -23.51
C ASP A 233 7.42 -20.04 -24.55
N GLN A 234 8.68 -20.43 -24.34
CA GLN A 234 9.38 -21.42 -25.16
C GLN A 234 8.69 -22.80 -25.11
N GLN A 235 8.30 -23.25 -23.92
CA GLN A 235 7.60 -24.52 -23.74
C GLN A 235 6.25 -24.52 -24.47
N GLN A 236 5.51 -23.41 -24.40
CA GLN A 236 4.25 -23.26 -25.14
C GLN A 236 4.45 -23.21 -26.65
N GLN A 237 5.52 -22.59 -27.15
CA GLN A 237 5.86 -22.64 -28.58
C GLN A 237 6.18 -24.07 -29.03
N GLN A 238 6.95 -24.83 -28.25
CA GLN A 238 7.25 -26.22 -28.56
C GLN A 238 5.98 -27.09 -28.58
N ILE A 239 5.09 -26.92 -27.60
CA ILE A 239 3.79 -27.62 -27.57
C ILE A 239 2.97 -27.31 -28.81
N ARG A 240 2.93 -26.04 -29.24
CA ARG A 240 2.23 -25.62 -30.47
C ARG A 240 2.83 -26.27 -31.72
N GLN A 241 4.15 -26.31 -31.84
CA GLN A 241 4.84 -26.95 -32.97
C GLN A 241 4.56 -28.45 -33.01
N ASN A 242 4.72 -29.15 -31.88
CA ASN A 242 4.42 -30.58 -31.78
C ASN A 242 2.94 -30.87 -32.14
N GLY A 243 2.02 -30.00 -31.73
CA GLY A 243 0.61 -30.11 -32.10
C GLY A 243 0.36 -29.99 -33.61
N GLN A 244 1.02 -29.04 -34.28
CA GLN A 244 0.94 -28.88 -35.74
C GLN A 244 1.53 -30.09 -36.48
N GLU A 245 2.63 -30.64 -35.99
CA GLU A 245 3.29 -31.80 -36.57
C GLU A 245 2.42 -33.06 -36.45
N ILE A 246 1.79 -33.28 -35.29
CA ILE A 246 0.82 -34.37 -35.09
C ILE A 246 -0.40 -34.21 -36.02
N CYS A 247 -0.92 -32.99 -36.18
CA CYS A 247 -2.02 -32.73 -37.13
C CYS A 247 -1.63 -33.04 -38.58
N SER A 248 -0.41 -32.67 -38.99
CA SER A 248 0.12 -32.97 -40.33
C SER A 248 0.28 -34.47 -40.57
N LEU A 249 0.83 -35.21 -39.60
CA LEU A 249 0.97 -36.67 -39.66
C LEU A 249 -0.41 -37.37 -39.74
N ARG A 250 -1.38 -36.93 -38.93
CA ARG A 250 -2.76 -37.46 -38.99
C ARG A 250 -3.43 -37.21 -40.35
N SER A 251 -3.14 -36.09 -41.00
CA SER A 251 -3.66 -35.79 -42.33
C SER A 251 -3.06 -36.70 -43.40
N LYS A 252 -1.76 -37.03 -43.30
CA LYS A 252 -1.05 -37.92 -44.23
C LYS A 252 -1.48 -39.38 -44.10
N MET A 253 -1.92 -39.83 -42.91
CA MET A 253 -2.42 -41.19 -42.68
C MET A 253 -3.87 -41.43 -43.16
N LYS A 254 -4.58 -40.37 -43.59
CA LYS A 254 -5.95 -40.45 -44.10
C LYS A 254 -6.00 -40.58 -45.64
N HIS A 255 -4.86 -40.76 -46.31
CA HIS A 255 -4.72 -41.04 -47.74
C HIS A 255 -3.94 -42.34 -47.90
#